data_AF-A0A080Z8G8-F1
#
_entry.id   AF-A0A080Z8G8-F1
#
_cell.length_a   1.000
_cell.length_b   1.000
_cell.length_c   1.000
_cell.angle_alpha   90.00
_cell.angle_beta   90.00
_cell.angle_gamma   90.00
#
_symmetry.space_group_name_H-M   'P 1'
#
loop_
_entity.id
_entity.type
_entity.pdbx_description
1 polymer ?
#
loop_
_entity_poly.entity_id
_entity_poly.type
_entity_poly.pdbx_seq_one_letter_code
_entity_poly.pdbx_strand_id
1 'polypeptide(L)'
;MKRRKIRKNSSTPNSDHTPVVAVSKYFFFDWLGRTECYAVAVYYTMFQDEKVSQRIMADPIDGLVQRSTIRLLFPALRLVLVRALKINEKSAERSWSRIEGILREAEKELGDGPVGTRFLAGDSFSAADISFCSHLAPIVLPPQHEFVTPYMSMDSIVDPIFRERYESVRRSKVGEFVLWCYKNKRPMPKDSM
;
A
#
# COMPACT_ATOMS: atom_id res chain seq x y z
N MET A 1 -51.47 -5.99 -50.62
CA MET A 1 -50.45 -5.40 -49.72
C MET A 1 -49.16 -6.20 -49.82
N LYS A 2 -48.11 -5.60 -50.40
CA LYS A 2 -46.76 -6.18 -50.62
C LYS A 2 -45.84 -5.85 -49.45
N ARG A 3 -44.99 -6.80 -49.03
CA ARG A 3 -43.52 -6.69 -48.81
C ARG A 3 -43.06 -7.88 -47.93
N ARG A 4 -42.42 -8.90 -48.50
CA ARG A 4 -40.98 -9.08 -48.81
C ARG A 4 -40.17 -9.60 -47.61
N LYS A 5 -39.76 -10.88 -47.72
CA LYS A 5 -38.61 -11.48 -47.02
C LYS A 5 -37.36 -10.61 -47.24
N ILE A 6 -36.67 -10.26 -46.14
CA ILE A 6 -35.32 -9.67 -46.13
C ILE A 6 -34.52 -10.52 -45.12
N ARG A 7 -33.79 -11.54 -45.61
CA ARG A 7 -32.34 -11.56 -45.90
C ARG A 7 -31.49 -11.42 -44.63
N LYS A 8 -30.99 -12.56 -44.14
CA LYS A 8 -29.82 -12.64 -43.24
C LYS A 8 -28.63 -12.04 -43.99
N ASN A 9 -27.97 -11.05 -43.41
CA ASN A 9 -26.61 -10.67 -43.75
C ASN A 9 -25.87 -10.32 -42.45
N SER A 10 -24.73 -10.98 -42.30
CA SER A 10 -23.67 -10.81 -41.31
C SER A 10 -23.13 -9.38 -41.23
N SER A 11 -22.81 -8.90 -40.03
CA SER A 11 -21.47 -8.36 -39.70
C SER A 11 -21.41 -7.82 -38.27
N THR A 12 -20.22 -8.05 -37.69
CA THR A 12 -19.57 -7.51 -36.48
C THR A 12 -19.77 -8.24 -35.13
N PRO A 13 -18.69 -8.77 -34.53
CA PRO A 13 -18.69 -9.17 -33.13
C PRO A 13 -18.68 -7.89 -32.28
N ASN A 14 -19.69 -7.70 -31.45
CA ASN A 14 -19.70 -6.62 -30.47
C ASN A 14 -18.60 -6.92 -29.44
N SER A 15 -17.53 -6.13 -29.48
CA SER A 15 -16.48 -6.08 -28.46
C SER A 15 -17.04 -5.39 -27.22
N ASP A 16 -17.87 -6.08 -26.44
CA ASP A 16 -18.33 -5.55 -25.17
C ASP A 16 -17.29 -5.79 -24.07
N HIS A 17 -16.76 -4.66 -23.64
CA HIS A 17 -15.83 -4.41 -22.56
C HIS A 17 -16.27 -5.01 -21.22
N THR A 18 -15.87 -6.24 -20.89
CA THR A 18 -16.00 -6.76 -19.51
C THR A 18 -14.85 -7.67 -19.04
N PRO A 19 -13.63 -7.15 -18.87
CA PRO A 19 -12.75 -7.69 -17.82
C PRO A 19 -12.32 -6.65 -16.77
N VAL A 20 -12.24 -5.36 -17.13
CA VAL A 20 -11.56 -4.34 -16.29
C VAL A 20 -12.38 -3.95 -15.05
N VAL A 21 -13.71 -3.92 -15.16
CA VAL A 21 -14.60 -3.54 -14.05
C VAL A 21 -14.67 -4.64 -12.97
N ALA A 22 -14.46 -5.90 -13.33
CA ALA A 22 -14.50 -7.01 -12.39
C ALA A 22 -13.27 -7.03 -11.48
N VAL A 23 -12.07 -6.78 -12.02
CA VAL A 23 -10.83 -6.73 -11.23
C VAL A 23 -10.90 -5.57 -10.23
N SER A 24 -11.34 -4.37 -10.64
CA SER A 24 -11.47 -3.22 -9.76
C SER A 24 -12.43 -3.44 -8.57
N LYS A 25 -13.59 -4.10 -8.80
CA LYS A 25 -14.61 -4.24 -7.75
C LYS A 25 -14.31 -5.37 -6.75
N TYR A 26 -13.73 -6.48 -7.21
CA TYR A 26 -13.35 -7.59 -6.32
C TYR A 26 -12.01 -7.33 -5.63
N PHE A 27 -11.02 -6.76 -6.33
CA PHE A 27 -9.73 -6.42 -5.72
C PHE A 27 -9.92 -5.37 -4.61
N PHE A 28 -10.70 -4.30 -4.83
CA PHE A 28 -10.89 -3.24 -3.84
C PHE A 28 -11.66 -3.67 -2.58
N PHE A 29 -12.73 -4.46 -2.72
CA PHE A 29 -13.52 -4.95 -1.58
C PHE A 29 -12.83 -6.10 -0.82
N ASP A 30 -12.14 -7.00 -1.52
CA ASP A 30 -11.39 -8.10 -0.90
C ASP A 30 -10.07 -7.61 -0.27
N TRP A 31 -9.50 -6.52 -0.79
CA TRP A 31 -8.36 -5.80 -0.19
C TRP A 31 -8.73 -5.11 1.14
N LEU A 32 -9.89 -4.45 1.22
CA LEU A 32 -10.40 -3.89 2.48
C LEU A 32 -10.69 -4.96 3.55
N GLY A 33 -11.23 -6.12 3.14
CA GLY A 33 -11.49 -7.26 4.03
C GLY A 33 -10.23 -7.98 4.52
N ARG A 34 -9.09 -7.79 3.86
CA ARG A 34 -7.79 -8.42 4.21
C ARG A 34 -6.75 -7.45 4.77
N THR A 35 -7.16 -6.25 5.21
CA THR A 35 -6.30 -5.23 5.85
C THR A 35 -5.58 -5.73 7.11
N GLU A 36 -6.10 -6.76 7.78
CA GLU A 36 -5.43 -7.41 8.92
C GLU A 36 -4.06 -8.00 8.55
N CYS A 37 -3.83 -8.35 7.29
CA CYS A 37 -2.57 -8.95 6.86
C CYS A 37 -1.48 -7.89 6.84
N TYR A 38 -1.67 -6.84 6.03
CA TYR A 38 -0.70 -5.79 5.77
C TYR A 38 -0.13 -5.15 7.05
N ALA A 39 -1.02 -4.87 8.00
CA ALA A 39 -0.68 -4.23 9.26
C ALA A 39 0.33 -5.05 10.09
N VAL A 40 0.23 -6.38 10.09
CA VAL A 40 1.03 -7.22 10.99
C VAL A 40 2.52 -7.26 10.60
N ALA A 41 2.85 -7.34 9.31
CA ALA A 41 4.26 -7.32 8.88
C ALA A 41 4.92 -5.95 9.14
N VAL A 42 4.21 -4.85 8.86
CA VAL A 42 4.70 -3.49 9.11
C VAL A 42 4.81 -3.21 10.61
N TYR A 43 3.83 -3.61 11.41
CA TYR A 43 3.91 -3.44 12.85
C TYR A 43 4.98 -4.34 13.47
N TYR A 44 5.22 -5.54 12.94
CA TYR A 44 6.32 -6.38 13.40
C TYR A 44 7.66 -5.67 13.28
N THR A 45 7.98 -5.09 12.12
CA THR A 45 9.23 -4.33 11.93
C THR A 45 9.24 -3.05 12.76
N MET A 46 8.13 -2.30 12.80
CA MET A 46 8.02 -1.07 13.58
C MET A 46 8.29 -1.32 15.08
N PHE A 47 7.69 -2.36 15.66
CA PHE A 47 7.81 -2.68 17.08
C PHE A 47 9.14 -3.28 17.48
N GLN A 48 10.05 -3.63 16.56
CA GLN A 48 11.38 -4.12 16.92
C GLN A 48 12.28 -3.01 17.47
N ASP A 49 12.16 -1.78 16.97
CA ASP A 49 12.88 -0.63 17.50
C ASP A 49 11.98 0.16 18.48
N GLU A 50 12.31 0.08 19.76
CA GLU A 50 11.57 0.75 20.83
C GLU A 50 11.55 2.27 20.66
N LYS A 51 12.68 2.87 20.23
CA LYS A 51 12.80 4.33 20.08
C LYS A 51 12.02 4.82 18.88
N VAL A 52 11.99 4.07 17.79
CA VAL A 52 11.19 4.40 16.60
C VAL A 52 9.71 4.30 16.94
N SER A 53 9.28 3.18 17.53
CA SER A 53 7.89 3.00 17.93
C SER A 53 7.40 4.05 18.94
N GLN A 54 8.23 4.38 19.92
CA GLN A 54 7.89 5.40 20.91
C GLN A 54 7.75 6.79 20.27
N ARG A 55 8.64 7.15 19.33
CA ARG A 55 8.54 8.41 18.58
C ARG A 55 7.27 8.47 17.73
N ILE A 56 6.96 7.40 17.00
CA ILE A 56 5.73 7.30 16.19
C ILE A 56 4.48 7.55 17.03
N MET A 57 4.43 7.04 18.27
CA MET A 57 3.25 7.21 19.13
C MET A 57 3.22 8.53 19.90
N ALA A 58 4.37 9.02 20.36
CA ALA A 58 4.42 10.14 21.31
C ALA A 58 4.61 11.50 20.64
N ASP A 59 5.29 11.56 19.49
CA ASP A 59 5.62 12.82 18.84
C ASP A 59 4.41 13.51 18.18
N PRO A 60 3.42 12.80 17.60
CA PRO A 60 2.21 13.43 17.07
C PRO A 60 1.26 14.04 18.13
N ILE A 61 1.57 13.93 19.42
CA ILE A 61 0.67 14.33 20.51
C ILE A 61 1.00 15.76 20.98
N ASP A 62 0.02 16.63 20.84
CA ASP A 62 0.07 18.04 21.24
C ASP A 62 -0.13 18.20 22.76
N GLY A 63 0.93 18.00 23.53
CA GLY A 63 0.92 18.23 24.98
C GLY A 63 2.10 17.62 25.71
N LEU A 64 2.89 18.43 26.43
CA LEU A 64 4.12 17.97 27.11
C LEU A 64 3.85 16.91 28.17
N VAL A 65 2.77 17.05 28.94
CA VAL A 65 2.37 16.08 29.96
C VAL A 65 1.94 14.77 29.32
N GLN A 66 1.03 14.82 28.34
CA GLN A 66 0.51 13.64 27.66
C GLN A 66 1.62 12.85 26.94
N ARG A 67 2.51 13.56 26.23
CA ARG A 67 3.70 12.99 25.58
C ARG A 67 4.60 12.30 26.60
N SER A 68 4.85 12.92 27.75
CA SER A 68 5.69 12.33 28.80
C SER A 68 5.04 11.09 29.43
N THR A 69 3.73 11.14 29.68
CA THR A 69 2.96 10.00 30.19
C THR A 69 3.01 8.82 29.22
N ILE A 70 2.82 9.05 27.91
CA ILE A 70 2.89 7.99 26.91
C ILE A 70 4.29 7.43 26.78
N ARG A 71 5.32 8.27 26.81
CA ARG A 71 6.72 7.80 26.82
C ARG A 71 7.01 6.90 28.02
N LEU A 72 6.48 7.24 29.20
CA LEU A 72 6.63 6.45 30.43
C LEU A 72 5.86 5.11 30.35
N LEU A 73 4.63 5.12 29.83
CA LEU A 73 3.78 3.94 29.73
C LEU A 73 4.06 3.09 28.47
N PHE A 74 4.92 3.58 27.57
CA PHE A 74 5.21 2.96 26.28
C PHE A 74 5.57 1.46 26.35
N PRO A 75 6.47 0.97 27.22
CA PRO A 75 6.82 -0.45 27.23
C PRO A 75 5.62 -1.34 27.56
N ALA A 76 4.74 -0.90 28.46
CA ALA A 76 3.50 -1.62 28.78
C ALA A 76 2.51 -1.57 27.61
N LEU A 77 2.34 -0.39 26.99
CA LEU A 77 1.48 -0.21 25.82
C LEU A 77 1.94 -1.08 24.64
N ARG A 78 3.25 -1.09 24.34
CA ARG A 78 3.86 -1.94 23.31
C ARG A 78 3.54 -3.41 23.57
N LEU A 79 3.70 -3.88 24.80
CA LEU A 79 3.41 -5.26 25.16
C LEU A 79 1.94 -5.62 24.94
N VAL A 80 1.02 -4.73 25.30
CA VAL A 80 -0.42 -4.90 25.05
C VAL A 80 -0.70 -4.95 23.55
N LEU A 81 -0.13 -4.03 22.76
CA LEU A 81 -0.34 -3.97 21.30
C LEU A 81 0.21 -5.21 20.59
N VAL A 82 1.43 -5.63 20.92
CA VAL A 82 2.04 -6.84 20.35
C VAL A 82 1.18 -8.08 20.62
N ARG A 83 0.62 -8.21 21.83
CA ARG A 83 -0.26 -9.33 22.19
C ARG A 83 -1.64 -9.24 21.56
N ALA A 84 -2.29 -8.07 21.63
CA ALA A 84 -3.63 -7.84 21.11
C ALA A 84 -3.69 -8.04 19.60
N LEU A 85 -2.68 -7.54 18.87
CA LEU A 85 -2.55 -7.69 17.43
C LEU A 85 -1.89 -9.02 17.02
N LYS A 86 -1.58 -9.89 17.99
CA LYS A 86 -0.92 -11.20 17.79
C LYS A 86 0.36 -11.10 16.93
N ILE A 87 1.12 -10.03 17.10
CA ILE A 87 2.33 -9.74 16.33
C ILE A 87 3.44 -10.68 16.81
N ASN A 88 3.82 -11.60 15.93
CA ASN A 88 4.95 -12.50 16.08
C ASN A 88 5.55 -12.83 14.71
N GLU A 89 6.75 -13.40 14.69
CA GLU A 89 7.47 -13.74 13.48
C GLU A 89 6.63 -14.59 12.51
N LYS A 90 5.97 -15.64 12.98
CA LYS A 90 5.12 -16.51 12.15
C LYS A 90 3.94 -15.76 11.51
N SER A 91 3.32 -14.85 12.25
CA SER A 91 2.24 -14.01 11.74
C SER A 91 2.74 -12.97 10.73
N ALA A 92 3.92 -12.40 10.98
CA ALA A 92 4.58 -11.45 10.08
C ALA A 92 4.97 -12.12 8.77
N GLU A 93 5.51 -13.34 8.83
CA GLU A 93 5.86 -14.14 7.66
C GLU A 93 4.65 -14.50 6.80
N ARG A 94 3.57 -14.96 7.45
CA ARG A 94 2.30 -15.23 6.76
C ARG A 94 1.75 -13.96 6.09
N SER A 95 1.82 -12.83 6.78
CA SER A 95 1.44 -11.55 6.22
C SER A 95 2.30 -11.21 5.01
N TRP A 96 3.62 -11.37 5.13
CA TRP A 96 4.56 -11.05 4.07
C TRP A 96 4.28 -11.84 2.80
N SER A 97 4.06 -13.16 2.91
CA SER A 97 3.68 -14.00 1.78
C SER A 97 2.41 -13.51 1.06
N ARG A 98 1.44 -12.96 1.80
CA ARG A 98 0.23 -12.35 1.20
C ARG A 98 0.54 -11.04 0.50
N ILE A 99 1.38 -10.19 1.10
CA ILE A 99 1.85 -8.94 0.48
C ILE A 99 2.51 -9.26 -0.86
N GLU A 100 3.40 -10.26 -0.92
CA GLU A 100 4.04 -10.67 -2.18
C GLU A 100 3.04 -11.12 -3.24
N GLY A 101 1.97 -11.82 -2.87
CA GLY A 101 0.90 -12.18 -3.80
C GLY A 101 0.22 -10.94 -4.40
N ILE A 102 -0.13 -9.97 -3.54
CA ILE A 102 -0.76 -8.71 -3.96
C ILE A 102 0.18 -7.90 -4.87
N LEU A 103 1.48 -7.85 -4.54
CA LEU A 103 2.47 -7.14 -5.35
C LEU A 103 2.59 -7.74 -6.75
N ARG A 104 2.59 -9.08 -6.87
CA ARG A 104 2.63 -9.76 -8.17
C ARG A 104 1.38 -9.47 -9.02
N GLU A 105 0.21 -9.44 -8.39
CA GLU A 105 -1.04 -9.08 -9.08
C GLU A 105 -1.00 -7.63 -9.55
N ALA A 106 -0.54 -6.71 -8.70
CA ALA A 106 -0.38 -5.30 -9.06
C ALA A 106 0.64 -5.10 -10.19
N GLU A 107 1.77 -5.80 -10.19
CA GLU A 107 2.76 -5.76 -11.28
C GLU A 107 2.15 -6.23 -12.61
N LYS A 108 1.34 -7.30 -12.58
CA LYS A 108 0.63 -7.77 -13.76
C LYS A 108 -0.34 -6.73 -14.32
N GLU A 109 -1.07 -6.03 -13.45
CA GLU A 109 -2.00 -4.98 -13.87
C GLU A 109 -1.29 -3.74 -14.43
N LEU A 110 -0.13 -3.37 -13.87
CA LEU A 110 0.71 -2.30 -14.41
C LEU A 110 1.32 -2.68 -15.78
N GLY A 111 1.43 -3.97 -16.10
CA GLY A 111 1.97 -4.49 -17.36
C GLY A 111 3.47 -4.24 -17.49
N ASP A 112 4.02 -4.29 -18.72
CA ASP A 112 5.47 -4.13 -18.99
C ASP A 112 5.88 -2.71 -19.39
N GLY A 113 4.92 -1.81 -19.62
CA GLY A 113 5.18 -0.42 -20.02
C GLY A 113 5.91 0.43 -18.96
N PRO A 114 6.50 1.57 -19.33
CA PRO A 114 7.15 2.47 -18.37
C PRO A 114 6.21 2.91 -17.23
N VAL A 115 6.76 3.13 -16.04
CA VAL A 115 5.99 3.61 -14.89
C VAL A 115 5.27 4.93 -15.22
N GLY A 116 3.99 5.00 -14.85
CA GLY A 116 3.13 6.18 -15.10
C GLY A 116 2.38 6.17 -16.44
N THR A 117 2.59 5.14 -17.28
CA THR A 117 1.83 4.97 -18.54
C THR A 117 0.50 4.25 -18.35
N ARG A 118 0.40 3.39 -17.33
CA ARG A 118 -0.81 2.65 -16.94
C ARG A 118 -0.98 2.69 -15.43
N PHE A 119 -2.22 2.53 -14.97
CA PHE A 119 -2.65 2.55 -13.58
C PHE A 119 -3.36 1.25 -13.21
N LEU A 120 -3.56 1.01 -11.92
CA LEU A 120 -4.11 -0.25 -11.42
C LEU A 120 -5.57 -0.49 -11.85
N ALA A 121 -6.32 0.58 -12.12
CA ALA A 121 -7.71 0.51 -12.53
C ALA A 121 -7.95 0.91 -14.00
N GLY A 122 -6.89 0.96 -14.82
CA GLY A 122 -6.97 1.29 -16.25
C GLY A 122 -6.00 2.39 -16.67
N ASP A 123 -6.43 3.28 -17.56
CA ASP A 123 -5.55 4.26 -18.22
C ASP A 123 -5.49 5.62 -17.51
N SER A 124 -6.26 5.80 -16.44
CA SER A 124 -6.31 7.04 -15.67
C SER A 124 -6.04 6.83 -14.18
N PHE A 125 -5.32 7.76 -13.56
CA PHE A 125 -5.07 7.77 -12.12
C PHE A 125 -6.38 7.90 -11.33
N SER A 126 -6.58 7.04 -10.34
CA SER A 126 -7.85 6.87 -9.65
C SER A 126 -7.69 6.67 -8.13
N ALA A 127 -8.83 6.56 -7.43
CA ALA A 127 -8.87 6.22 -6.01
C ALA A 127 -8.24 4.86 -5.68
N ALA A 128 -8.20 3.92 -6.63
CA ALA A 128 -7.53 2.63 -6.46
C ALA A 128 -6.02 2.82 -6.31
N ASP A 129 -5.42 3.68 -7.14
CA ASP A 129 -3.99 3.98 -7.10
C ASP A 129 -3.62 4.74 -5.82
N ILE A 130 -4.45 5.70 -5.40
CA ILE A 130 -4.24 6.43 -4.13
C ILE A 130 -4.27 5.46 -2.94
N SER A 131 -5.29 4.61 -2.89
CA SER A 131 -5.47 3.63 -1.80
C SER A 131 -4.30 2.66 -1.73
N PHE A 132 -3.90 2.12 -2.89
CA PHE A 132 -2.78 1.21 -3.02
C PHE A 132 -1.45 1.85 -2.63
N CYS A 133 -1.14 3.03 -3.16
CA CYS A 133 0.09 3.77 -2.83
C CYS A 133 0.15 4.12 -1.34
N SER A 134 -0.97 4.54 -0.76
CA SER A 134 -1.06 4.89 0.67
C SER A 134 -0.80 3.68 1.55
N HIS A 135 -1.31 2.51 1.15
CA HIS A 135 -1.03 1.28 1.88
C HIS A 135 0.39 0.85 1.67
N LEU A 136 1.00 0.95 0.49
CA LEU A 136 2.37 0.47 0.32
C LEU A 136 3.43 1.44 0.87
N ALA A 137 3.07 2.68 1.18
CA ALA A 137 4.00 3.70 1.62
C ALA A 137 4.85 3.35 2.86
N PRO A 138 4.34 2.68 3.91
CA PRO A 138 5.17 2.21 5.02
C PRO A 138 6.22 1.15 4.66
N ILE A 139 6.10 0.48 3.50
CA ILE A 139 7.09 -0.49 2.99
C ILE A 139 8.05 0.18 2.00
N VAL A 140 7.49 0.93 1.05
CA VAL A 140 8.28 1.61 0.02
C VAL A 140 9.06 2.79 0.60
N LEU A 141 8.55 3.44 1.66
CA LEU A 141 9.12 4.63 2.31
C LEU A 141 9.38 5.78 1.32
N PRO A 142 8.33 6.32 0.65
CA PRO A 142 8.51 7.46 -0.25
C PRO A 142 8.96 8.70 0.54
N PRO A 143 9.95 9.46 0.05
CA PRO A 143 10.49 10.62 0.78
C PRO A 143 9.50 11.79 0.90
N GLN A 144 8.46 11.83 0.05
CA GLN A 144 7.40 12.84 0.11
C GLN A 144 6.32 12.52 1.15
N HIS A 145 6.45 11.41 1.91
CA HIS A 145 5.42 10.99 2.85
C HIS A 145 5.56 11.62 4.23
N GLU A 146 4.88 12.74 4.42
CA GLU A 146 4.94 13.55 5.65
C GLU A 146 4.73 12.78 6.95
N PHE A 147 3.89 11.73 6.96
CA PHE A 147 3.61 10.95 8.19
C PHE A 147 4.53 9.74 8.42
N VAL A 148 5.33 9.34 7.43
CA VAL A 148 6.16 8.13 7.52
C VAL A 148 7.63 8.52 7.58
N THR A 149 8.05 9.42 6.68
CA THR A 149 9.44 9.86 6.54
C THR A 149 10.08 10.41 7.83
N PRO A 150 9.37 11.16 8.72
CA PRO A 150 9.98 11.65 9.95
C PRO A 150 10.34 10.55 10.95
N TYR A 151 9.72 9.38 10.83
CA TYR A 151 9.77 8.35 11.86
C TYR A 151 10.39 7.04 11.38
N MET A 152 10.28 6.72 10.10
CA MET A 152 10.74 5.47 9.53
C MET A 152 11.64 5.71 8.32
N SER A 153 12.78 5.03 8.31
CA SER A 153 13.74 4.96 7.20
C SER A 153 14.19 3.51 7.02
N MET A 154 14.85 3.21 5.89
CA MET A 154 15.44 1.88 5.69
C MET A 154 16.40 1.50 6.82
N ASP A 155 17.12 2.47 7.37
CA ASP A 155 18.06 2.25 8.47
C ASP A 155 17.40 1.88 9.80
N SER A 156 16.14 2.28 9.99
CA SER A 156 15.35 1.93 11.18
C SER A 156 14.84 0.48 11.18
N ILE A 157 14.96 -0.24 10.06
CA ILE A 157 14.56 -1.64 9.96
C ILE A 157 15.73 -2.51 10.43
N VAL A 158 15.59 -3.04 11.65
CA VAL A 158 16.66 -3.78 12.35
C VAL A 158 16.82 -5.20 11.80
N ASP A 159 15.72 -5.88 11.50
CA ASP A 159 15.74 -7.24 10.97
C ASP A 159 16.26 -7.26 9.52
N PRO A 160 17.39 -7.92 9.23
CA PRO A 160 18.00 -7.91 7.90
C PRO A 160 17.13 -8.60 6.84
N ILE A 161 16.31 -9.59 7.22
CA ILE A 161 15.42 -10.27 6.28
C ILE A 161 14.32 -9.31 5.85
N PHE A 162 13.72 -8.59 6.80
CA PHE A 162 12.71 -7.59 6.49
C PHE A 162 13.28 -6.35 5.79
N ARG A 163 14.53 -5.96 6.09
CA ARG A 163 15.21 -4.90 5.36
C ARG A 163 15.34 -5.26 3.88
N GLU A 164 15.91 -6.41 3.54
CA GLU A 164 16.07 -6.86 2.15
C GLU A 164 14.71 -6.95 1.43
N ARG A 165 13.69 -7.42 2.14
CA ARG A 165 12.31 -7.44 1.66
C ARG A 165 11.78 -6.06 1.27
N TYR A 166 11.95 -5.06 2.13
CA TYR A 166 11.54 -3.69 1.84
C TYR A 166 12.33 -3.12 0.66
N GLU A 167 13.63 -3.37 0.59
CA GLU A 167 14.46 -2.94 -0.55
C GLU A 167 14.04 -3.61 -1.85
N SER A 168 13.76 -4.91 -1.83
CA SER A 168 13.27 -5.67 -2.97
C SER A 168 11.95 -5.10 -3.50
N VAL A 169 10.99 -4.82 -2.61
CA VAL A 169 9.73 -4.15 -2.99
C VAL A 169 10.00 -2.77 -3.56
N ARG A 170 10.91 -1.99 -2.97
CA ARG A 170 11.25 -0.65 -3.45
C ARG A 170 11.91 -0.65 -4.83
N ARG A 171 12.73 -1.67 -5.15
CA ARG A 171 13.36 -1.89 -6.47
C ARG A 171 12.41 -2.50 -7.50
N SER A 172 11.28 -3.05 -7.06
CA SER A 172 10.28 -3.65 -7.94
C SER A 172 9.54 -2.58 -8.75
N LYS A 173 8.91 -3.00 -9.85
CA LYS A 173 8.11 -2.09 -10.70
C LYS A 173 6.98 -1.42 -9.92
N VAL A 174 6.35 -2.16 -9.01
CA VAL A 174 5.34 -1.61 -8.10
C VAL A 174 5.94 -0.58 -7.14
N GLY A 175 7.14 -0.84 -6.60
CA GLY A 175 7.86 0.13 -5.78
C GLY A 175 8.15 1.42 -6.53
N GLU A 176 8.68 1.32 -7.75
CA GLU A 176 8.92 2.45 -8.64
C GLU A 176 7.63 3.21 -8.97
N PHE A 177 6.53 2.49 -9.21
CA PHE A 177 5.21 3.08 -9.42
C PHE A 177 4.75 3.90 -8.22
N VAL A 178 4.85 3.37 -7.01
CA VAL A 178 4.47 4.11 -5.79
C VAL A 178 5.36 5.36 -5.61
N LEU A 179 6.68 5.23 -5.78
CA LEU A 179 7.60 6.37 -5.72
C LEU A 179 7.24 7.44 -6.75
N TRP A 180 6.91 7.02 -7.98
CA TRP A 180 6.46 7.92 -9.03
C TRP A 180 5.13 8.60 -8.69
N CYS A 181 4.15 7.89 -8.12
CA CYS A 181 2.88 8.46 -7.70
C CYS A 181 3.07 9.52 -6.60
N TYR A 182 3.89 9.25 -5.60
CA TYR A 182 4.21 10.23 -4.55
C TYR A 182 4.92 11.46 -5.11
N LYS A 183 5.79 11.29 -6.11
CA LYS A 183 6.49 12.41 -6.75
C LYS A 183 5.58 13.26 -7.66
N ASN A 184 4.67 12.64 -8.41
CA ASN A 184 3.97 13.31 -9.53
C ASN A 184 2.48 13.56 -9.28
N LYS A 185 1.84 12.85 -8.35
CA LYS A 185 0.39 12.92 -8.10
C LYS A 185 0.05 13.44 -6.71
N ARG A 186 0.99 13.44 -5.77
CA ARG A 186 0.77 14.05 -4.46
C ARG A 186 0.80 15.57 -4.61
N PRO A 187 -0.22 16.30 -4.13
CA PRO A 187 -0.16 17.75 -4.13
C PRO A 187 0.98 18.21 -3.21
N MET A 188 1.83 19.12 -3.72
CA MET A 188 2.86 19.76 -2.89
C MET A 188 2.17 20.59 -1.79
N PRO A 189 2.73 20.61 -0.56
CA PRO A 189 2.28 21.55 0.47
C PRO A 189 2.39 22.98 -0.07
N LYS A 190 1.33 23.77 0.09
CA LYS A 190 1.24 25.15 -0.44
C LYS A 190 2.34 26.09 0.08
N ASP A 191 3.00 25.72 1.18
CA ASP A 191 4.04 26.52 1.83
C ASP A 191 5.45 26.29 1.25
N SER A 192 5.56 25.55 0.14
CA SER A 192 6.82 25.21 -0.55
C SER A 192 7.15 26.13 -1.73
N MET A 193 6.44 27.26 -1.87
CA MET A 193 6.50 28.17 -3.03
C MET A 193 6.76 29.61 -2.61
#